data_AF-A0A380ECJ5-F1
#
_entry.id   AF-A0A380ECJ5-F1
#
_cell.length_a   1.000
_cell.length_b   1.000
_cell.length_c   1.000
_cell.angle_alpha   90.00
_cell.angle_beta   90.00
_cell.angle_gamma   90.00
#
_symmetry.space_group_name_H-M   'P 1'
#
loop_
_entity.id
_entity.type
_entity.pdbx_description
1 polymer ?
#
loop_
_entity_poly.entity_id
_entity_poly.type
_entity_poly.pdbx_seq_one_letter_code
_entity_poly.pdbx_strand_id
1 'polypeptide(L)'
;MLDKVTQIETIKYDRDVSYSYAASRLSTYWTNHNMAWSDFMQKLAQTVRTKEDLTEYNKMSKSEQADIKDVGGFVGGYLKEGKRRAGQVMNRSMLTLDIDYAAQDMTDILSMFMILHIVYIQHISIER
;
A
#
# COMPACT_ATOMS: atom_id res chain seq x y z
N MET A 1 0.27 20.89 11.01
CA MET A 1 -0.92 20.21 11.54
C MET A 1 -0.99 18.88 10.81
N LEU A 2 -0.65 17.77 11.49
CA LEU A 2 -0.78 16.45 10.88
C LEU A 2 -2.26 16.12 10.85
N ASP A 3 -2.83 16.09 9.65
CA ASP A 3 -4.24 15.88 9.40
C ASP A 3 -4.73 14.68 10.20
N LYS A 4 -5.80 14.90 10.96
CA LYS A 4 -6.51 13.85 11.67
C LYS A 4 -6.82 12.77 10.64
N VAL A 5 -6.34 11.54 10.86
CA VAL A 5 -6.78 10.38 10.08
C VAL A 5 -8.31 10.40 10.13
N THR A 6 -8.94 10.71 9.00
CA THR A 6 -10.39 10.79 8.90
C THR A 6 -10.94 9.44 9.28
N GLN A 7 -11.81 9.38 10.29
CA GLN A 7 -12.47 8.12 10.63
C GLN A 7 -13.24 7.64 9.41
N ILE A 8 -13.02 6.36 9.07
CA ILE A 8 -13.67 5.76 7.91
C ILE A 8 -15.17 5.70 8.20
N GLU A 9 -15.96 6.35 7.36
CA GLU A 9 -17.41 6.32 7.45
C GLU A 9 -17.93 4.89 7.25
N THR A 10 -19.10 4.59 7.84
CA THR A 10 -19.71 3.27 7.73
C THR A 10 -20.05 2.95 6.27
N ILE A 11 -19.51 1.84 5.77
CA ILE A 11 -19.68 1.40 4.39
C ILE A 11 -20.91 0.50 4.30
N LYS A 12 -21.89 0.89 3.47
CA LYS A 12 -23.15 0.14 3.29
C LYS A 12 -22.95 -1.31 2.83
N TYR A 13 -21.94 -1.55 2.00
CA TYR A 13 -21.61 -2.87 1.44
C TYR A 13 -20.15 -3.23 1.73
N ASP A 14 -19.80 -3.33 3.01
CA ASP A 14 -18.46 -3.70 3.46
C ASP A 14 -18.21 -5.21 3.28
N ARG A 15 -17.56 -5.58 2.18
CA ARG A 15 -17.26 -6.98 1.84
C ARG A 15 -15.81 -7.30 2.16
N ASP A 16 -15.56 -8.58 2.39
CA ASP A 16 -14.19 -9.06 2.54
C ASP A 16 -13.39 -8.91 1.25
N VAL A 17 -12.14 -8.49 1.40
CA VAL A 17 -11.12 -8.52 0.36
C VAL A 17 -10.03 -9.52 0.72
N SER A 18 -9.60 -10.31 -0.28
CA SER A 18 -8.45 -11.18 -0.15
C SER A 18 -7.17 -10.44 -0.52
N TYR A 19 -6.14 -10.50 0.30
CA TYR A 19 -4.82 -9.97 -0.04
C TYR A 19 -3.72 -10.87 0.53
N SER A 20 -2.53 -10.80 -0.04
CA SER A 20 -1.33 -11.44 0.52
C SER A 20 -0.36 -10.37 1.01
N TYR A 21 0.33 -10.59 2.13
CA TYR A 21 1.31 -9.61 2.65
C TYR A 21 2.63 -10.25 3.06
N ALA A 22 3.68 -9.43 3.10
CA ALA A 22 4.99 -9.81 3.60
C ALA A 22 5.71 -8.60 4.22
N ALA A 23 6.68 -8.87 5.10
CA ALA A 23 7.43 -7.84 5.82
C ALA A 23 8.54 -7.17 5.00
N SER A 24 8.84 -7.69 3.81
CA SER A 24 9.83 -7.11 2.90
C SER A 24 9.44 -7.38 1.45
N ARG A 25 9.77 -6.44 0.55
CA ARG A 25 9.64 -6.62 -0.91
C ARG A 25 10.43 -7.82 -1.44
N LEU A 26 11.51 -8.21 -0.74
CA LEU A 26 12.39 -9.33 -1.10
C LEU A 26 11.86 -10.68 -0.60
N SER A 27 10.75 -10.68 0.13
CA SER A 27 10.15 -11.90 0.68
C SER A 27 9.74 -12.85 -0.44
N THR A 28 10.19 -14.09 -0.33
CA THR A 28 9.83 -15.18 -1.25
C THR A 28 8.47 -15.78 -0.95
N TYR A 29 8.06 -15.74 0.32
CA TYR A 29 6.79 -16.25 0.82
C TYR A 29 5.97 -15.12 1.45
N TRP A 30 4.68 -15.13 1.12
CA TRP A 30 3.68 -14.14 1.47
C TRP A 30 2.51 -14.85 2.15
N THR A 31 1.93 -14.22 3.15
CA THR A 31 0.81 -14.78 3.91
C THR A 31 -0.50 -14.32 3.29
N ASN A 32 -1.37 -15.27 2.92
CA ASN A 32 -2.71 -14.96 2.43
C ASN A 32 -3.64 -14.60 3.59
N HIS A 33 -4.48 -13.59 3.40
CA HIS A 33 -5.37 -13.07 4.41
C HIS A 33 -6.66 -12.53 3.78
N ASN A 34 -7.78 -12.61 4.51
CA ASN A 34 -9.03 -11.97 4.17
C ASN A 34 -9.48 -11.07 5.32
N MET A 35 -9.98 -9.87 5.03
CA MET A 35 -10.58 -8.97 6.02
C MET A 35 -11.61 -8.06 5.35
N ALA A 36 -12.48 -7.45 6.15
CA ALA A 36 -13.41 -6.44 5.68
C ALA A 36 -12.67 -5.30 4.95
N TRP A 37 -13.31 -4.73 3.93
CA TRP A 37 -12.71 -3.63 3.18
C TRP A 37 -12.42 -2.43 4.08
N SER A 38 -13.33 -2.08 4.99
CA SER A 38 -13.12 -1.00 5.96
C SER A 38 -11.87 -1.20 6.83
N ASP A 39 -11.64 -2.42 7.33
CA ASP A 39 -10.43 -2.76 8.12
C ASP A 39 -9.16 -2.66 7.27
N PHE A 40 -9.23 -3.11 6.02
CA PHE A 40 -8.12 -2.99 5.09
C PHE A 40 -7.76 -1.51 4.83
N MET A 41 -8.78 -0.64 4.68
CA MET A 41 -8.57 0.80 4.54
C MET A 41 -7.93 1.42 5.79
N GLN A 42 -8.38 1.03 6.98
CA GLN A 42 -7.80 1.51 8.24
C GLN A 42 -6.32 1.12 8.35
N LYS A 43 -5.97 -0.10 7.92
CA LYS A 43 -4.59 -0.56 7.85
C LYS A 43 -3.75 0.32 6.91
N LEU A 44 -4.26 0.64 5.72
CA LEU A 44 -3.55 1.48 4.74
C LEU A 44 -3.45 2.96 5.16
N ALA A 45 -4.39 3.45 5.96
CA ALA A 45 -4.36 4.82 6.48
C ALA A 45 -3.21 5.07 7.47
N GLN A 46 -2.60 4.00 8.01
CA GLN A 46 -1.45 4.09 8.90
C GLN A 46 -0.15 4.18 8.11
N THR A 47 0.33 5.41 7.88
CA THR A 47 1.63 5.63 7.24
C THR A 47 2.79 5.28 8.17
N VAL A 48 3.75 4.52 7.66
CA VAL A 48 4.99 4.22 8.37
C VAL A 48 5.91 5.43 8.30
N ARG A 49 6.38 5.88 9.47
CA ARG A 49 7.36 6.96 9.59
C ARG A 49 8.73 6.38 9.91
N THR A 50 9.69 6.68 9.06
CA THR A 50 11.08 6.26 9.22
C THR A 50 11.83 7.24 10.12
N LYS A 51 13.05 6.88 10.54
CA LYS A 51 13.76 7.60 11.62
C LYS A 51 14.66 8.72 11.11
N GLU A 52 15.08 8.62 9.86
CA GLU A 52 15.97 9.57 9.20
C GLU A 52 15.25 10.87 8.82
N ASP A 53 16.02 11.95 8.79
CA ASP A 53 15.55 13.21 8.22
C ASP A 53 15.71 13.26 6.69
N LEU A 54 15.07 14.22 6.02
CA LEU A 54 15.16 14.38 4.56
C LEU A 54 16.60 14.61 4.06
N THR A 55 17.44 15.25 4.85
CA THR A 55 18.84 15.54 4.47
C THR A 55 19.69 14.28 4.53
N GLU A 56 19.51 13.47 5.57
CA GLU A 56 20.12 12.15 5.72
C GLU A 56 19.66 11.21 4.59
N TYR A 57 18.35 11.16 4.33
CA TYR A 57 17.76 10.38 3.25
C TYR A 57 18.34 10.76 1.87
N ASN A 58 18.50 12.06 1.60
CA ASN A 58 19.02 12.53 0.31
C ASN A 58 20.51 12.24 0.10
N LYS A 59 21.28 11.98 1.16
CA LYS A 59 22.69 11.60 1.08
C LYS A 59 22.89 10.11 0.82
N MET A 60 21.87 9.29 1.07
CA MET A 60 21.93 7.84 0.88
C MET A 60 22.00 7.46 -0.60
N SER A 61 22.64 6.34 -0.88
CA SER A 61 22.59 5.70 -2.19
C SER A 61 21.17 5.23 -2.51
N LYS A 62 20.89 4.97 -3.80
CA LYS A 62 19.60 4.42 -4.23
C LYS A 62 19.25 3.10 -3.54
N SER A 63 20.25 2.27 -3.21
CA SER A 63 20.02 1.00 -2.52
C SER A 63 19.59 1.25 -1.08
N GLU A 64 20.30 2.10 -0.35
CA GLU A 64 19.98 2.44 1.04
C GLU A 64 18.61 3.11 1.15
N GLN A 65 18.30 4.03 0.23
CA GLN A 65 16.97 4.62 0.11
C GLN A 65 15.91 3.54 -0.11
N ALA A 66 16.16 2.61 -1.02
CA ALA A 66 15.23 1.53 -1.30
C ALA A 66 15.03 0.63 -0.07
N ASP A 67 16.09 0.32 0.67
CA ASP A 67 16.03 -0.57 1.84
C ASP A 67 15.31 0.09 3.02
N ILE A 68 15.52 1.38 3.27
CA ILE A 68 14.80 2.14 4.31
C ILE A 68 13.31 2.28 3.97
N LYS A 69 12.97 2.36 2.69
CA LYS A 69 11.58 2.36 2.20
C LYS A 69 10.90 1.00 2.26
N ASP A 70 11.65 -0.08 2.48
CA ASP A 70 11.09 -1.42 2.55
C ASP A 70 10.41 -1.67 3.90
N VAL A 71 9.14 -1.27 3.98
CA VAL A 71 8.28 -1.47 5.15
C VAL A 71 7.36 -2.69 4.98
N GLY A 72 7.70 -3.56 4.03
CA GLY A 72 6.84 -4.64 3.55
C GLY A 72 5.85 -4.18 2.48
N GLY A 73 4.88 -5.03 2.19
CA GLY A 73 3.87 -4.72 1.19
C GLY A 73 2.79 -5.77 1.08
N PHE A 74 1.88 -5.56 0.12
CA PHE A 74 0.81 -6.50 -0.18
C PHE A 74 0.63 -6.76 -1.68
N VAL A 75 -0.04 -7.86 -2.00
CA VAL A 75 -0.58 -8.18 -3.33
C VAL A 75 -2.10 -8.32 -3.19
N GLY A 76 -2.84 -7.60 -4.03
CA GLY A 76 -4.31 -7.60 -4.04
C GLY A 76 -4.92 -8.89 -4.57
N GLY A 77 -4.88 -9.96 -3.78
CA GLY A 77 -5.42 -11.27 -4.14
C GLY A 77 -4.83 -12.40 -3.30
N TYR A 78 -4.98 -13.63 -3.79
CA TYR A 78 -4.48 -14.85 -3.17
C TYR A 78 -3.31 -15.41 -3.99
N LEU A 79 -2.23 -15.75 -3.30
CA LEU A 79 -1.05 -16.37 -3.88
C LEU A 79 -1.04 -17.87 -3.60
N LYS A 80 -1.00 -18.68 -4.66
CA LYS A 80 -0.75 -20.11 -4.58
C LYS A 80 0.59 -20.35 -3.89
N GLU A 81 0.59 -21.23 -2.89
CA GLU A 81 1.77 -21.51 -2.04
C GLU A 81 2.41 -20.26 -1.39
N GLY A 82 1.69 -19.13 -1.33
CA GLY A 82 2.23 -17.87 -0.83
C GLY A 82 3.34 -17.27 -1.69
N LYS A 83 3.54 -17.69 -2.94
CA LYS A 83 4.67 -17.21 -3.76
C LYS A 83 4.26 -16.06 -4.67
N ARG A 84 4.96 -14.92 -4.55
CA ARG A 84 4.81 -13.80 -5.50
C ARG A 84 5.63 -14.07 -6.76
N ARG A 85 5.07 -14.84 -7.70
CA ARG A 85 5.64 -15.14 -9.03
C ARG A 85 4.57 -15.19 -10.11
N ALA A 86 4.96 -15.05 -11.38
CA ALA A 86 4.05 -15.24 -12.51
C ALA A 86 3.38 -16.63 -12.44
N GLY A 87 2.07 -16.68 -12.67
CA GLY A 87 1.28 -17.92 -12.58
C GLY A 87 0.95 -18.40 -11.15
N GLN A 88 1.41 -17.71 -10.11
CA GLN A 88 1.06 -18.03 -8.71
C GLN A 88 -0.06 -17.14 -8.15
N VAL A 89 -0.52 -16.13 -8.89
CA VAL A 89 -1.69 -15.32 -8.53
C VAL A 89 -2.95 -16.09 -8.90
N MET A 90 -3.70 -16.55 -7.91
CA MET A 90 -4.90 -17.36 -8.11
C MET A 90 -6.12 -16.50 -8.44
N ASN A 91 -6.25 -15.36 -7.77
CA ASN A 91 -7.30 -14.38 -8.00
C ASN A 91 -6.76 -12.97 -7.74
N ARG A 92 -7.52 -11.98 -8.18
CA ARG A 92 -7.31 -10.57 -7.83
C ARG A 92 -8.60 -10.02 -7.22
N SER A 93 -8.48 -9.39 -6.07
CA SER A 93 -9.58 -8.71 -5.37
C SER A 93 -9.56 -7.20 -5.62
N MET A 94 -8.42 -6.66 -6.03
CA MET A 94 -8.19 -5.23 -6.23
C MET A 94 -7.07 -4.98 -7.23
N LEU A 95 -7.03 -3.76 -7.75
CA LEU A 95 -5.92 -3.23 -8.55
C LEU A 95 -5.05 -2.35 -7.66
N THR A 96 -3.74 -2.48 -7.79
CA THR A 96 -2.75 -1.66 -7.09
C THR A 96 -1.92 -0.93 -8.12
N LEU A 97 -1.88 0.40 -8.03
CA LEU A 97 -1.11 1.27 -8.91
C LEU A 97 -0.01 1.95 -8.11
N ASP A 98 1.20 1.98 -8.65
CA ASP A 98 2.29 2.78 -8.10
C ASP A 98 2.23 4.18 -8.72
N ILE A 99 1.98 5.19 -7.89
CA ILE A 99 1.75 6.57 -8.33
C ILE A 99 2.90 7.43 -7.82
N ASP A 100 4.07 7.29 -8.45
CA ASP A 100 5.25 8.10 -8.11
C ASP A 100 5.08 9.58 -8.52
N TYR A 101 4.33 9.83 -9.61
CA TYR A 101 4.05 11.16 -10.14
C TYR A 101 2.55 11.33 -10.35
N ALA A 102 1.87 11.87 -9.35
CA ALA A 102 0.46 12.22 -9.49
C ALA A 102 0.32 13.52 -10.31
N ALA A 103 -0.33 13.44 -11.46
CA ALA A 103 -0.72 14.61 -12.24
C ALA A 103 -1.86 15.37 -11.51
N GLN A 104 -2.03 16.66 -11.84
CA GLN A 104 -3.03 17.51 -11.18
C GLN A 104 -4.48 16.99 -11.36
N ASP A 105 -4.74 16.25 -12.43
CA ASP A 105 -6.01 15.64 -12.81
C ASP A 105 -6.12 14.15 -12.40
N MET A 106 -5.19 13.63 -11.60
CA MET A 106 -5.17 12.20 -11.24
C MET A 106 -6.45 11.74 -10.55
N THR A 107 -7.07 12.58 -9.71
CA THR A 107 -8.35 12.25 -9.07
C THR A 107 -9.48 12.08 -10.09
N ASP A 108 -9.53 12.92 -11.12
CA ASP A 108 -10.52 12.83 -12.18
C ASP A 108 -10.29 11.56 -13.00
N ILE A 109 -9.04 11.27 -13.36
CA ILE A 109 -8.65 10.04 -14.07
C ILE A 109 -9.09 8.79 -13.29
N LEU A 110 -8.82 8.74 -11.98
CA LEU A 110 -9.24 7.62 -11.15
C LEU A 110 -10.78 7.50 -11.08
N SER A 111 -11.49 8.63 -11.01
CA SER A 111 -12.96 8.61 -10.97
C SER A 111 -13.60 8.01 -12.23
N MET A 112 -12.93 8.12 -13.39
CA MET A 112 -13.42 7.56 -14.66
C MET A 112 -13.50 6.03 -14.65
N PHE A 113 -12.71 5.33 -13.84
CA PHE A 113 -12.71 3.87 -13.80
C PHE A 113 -13.94 3.27 -13.10
N MET A 114 -14.81 4.09 -12.49
CA MET A 114 -16.01 3.64 -11.76
C MET A 114 -15.75 2.54 -10.72
N ILE A 115 -14.52 2.42 -10.23
CA ILE A 115 -14.15 1.48 -9.15
C ILE A 115 -13.93 2.25 -7.85
N LEU A 116 -14.03 1.54 -6.74
CA LEU A 116 -13.66 2.06 -5.43
C LEU A 116 -12.12 2.14 -5.37
N HIS A 117 -11.58 3.31 -5.01
CA HIS A 117 -10.14 3.53 -4.94
C HIS A 117 -9.73 4.11 -3.60
N ILE A 118 -8.47 3.83 -3.23
CA ILE A 118 -7.79 4.45 -2.11
C ILE A 118 -6.42 4.90 -2.62
N VAL A 119 -6.04 6.12 -2.27
CA VAL A 119 -4.67 6.60 -2.42
C VAL A 119 -4.05 6.63 -1.02
N TYR A 120 -2.91 5.99 -0.85
CA TYR A 120 -2.23 5.91 0.44
C TYR A 120 -0.72 6.04 0.25
N ILE A 121 -0.04 6.53 1.30
CA ILE A 121 1.41 6.69 1.31
C ILE A 121 2.02 5.52 2.06
N GLN A 122 2.94 4.80 1.40
CA GLN A 122 3.63 3.64 1.99
C GLN A 122 4.63 4.05 3.09
N HIS A 123 5.40 5.11 2.85
CA HIS A 123 6.41 5.61 3.78
C HIS A 123 6.54 7.14 3.69
N ILE A 124 6.93 7.77 4.79
CA ILE A 124 7.33 9.18 4.84
C ILE A 124 8.63 9.29 5.65
N SER A 125 9.64 9.94 5.08
CA SER A 125 10.79 10.45 5.82
C SER A 125 10.42 11.80 6.46
N ILE A 126 10.80 12.01 7.71
CA ILE A 126 10.35 13.17 8.50
C ILE A 126 11.25 14.38 8.21
N GLU A 127 10.68 15.57 8.05
CA GLU A 127 11.42 16.82 8.18
C GLU A 127 11.29 17.28 9.65
N ARG A 128 12.41 17.48 10.36
CA ARG A 128 12.44 18.05 11.71
C ARG A 128 12.81 19.52 11.70
#